data_AF-A0A3C2C2N2-F1
#
_entry.id   AF-A0A3C2C2N2-F1
#
_cell.length_a   1.000
_cell.length_b   1.000
_cell.length_c   1.000
_cell.angle_alpha   90.00
_cell.angle_beta   90.00
_cell.angle_gamma   90.00
#
_symmetry.space_group_name_H-M   'P 1'
#
loop_
_entity.id
_entity.type
_entity.pdbx_description
1 polymer ?
#
loop_
_entity_poly.entity_id
_entity_poly.type
_entity_poly.pdbx_seq_one_letter_code
_entity_poly.pdbx_strand_id
1 'polypeptide(L)'
;QTSEEMDKRWSEWLIKWRLLSGNTAVPHSREELSKQMRLINPKYSFREWFVMPAYQQATEGNYALVRELQDVITQPYAEQSKDVEEKYYRLKPSELFDIGGLSQYSCSS
;
A
#
# COMPACT_ATOMS: atom_id res chain seq x y z
N GLN A 1 24.66 3.10 11.33
CA GLN A 1 23.83 2.24 12.20
C GLN A 1 23.91 0.85 11.64
N THR A 2 24.41 -0.10 12.43
CA THR A 2 24.38 -1.51 12.06
C THR A 2 22.93 -1.97 12.05
N SER A 3 22.60 -2.97 11.22
CA SER A 3 21.24 -3.54 11.16
C SER A 3 20.73 -3.91 12.56
N GLU A 4 21.60 -4.51 13.38
CA GLU A 4 21.27 -5.01 14.71
C GLU A 4 20.80 -3.93 15.69
N GLU A 5 21.43 -2.75 15.67
CA GLU A 5 21.01 -1.63 16.52
C GLU A 5 19.64 -1.07 16.10
N MET A 6 19.37 -1.01 14.79
CA MET A 6 18.06 -0.60 14.28
C MET A 6 16.99 -1.63 14.63
N ASP A 7 17.29 -2.92 14.47
CA ASP A 7 16.36 -4.01 14.78
C ASP A 7 15.96 -4.02 16.26
N LYS A 8 16.93 -3.74 17.15
CA LYS A 8 16.66 -3.56 18.58
C LYS A 8 15.71 -2.39 18.84
N ARG A 9 15.96 -1.23 18.25
CA ARG A 9 15.10 -0.04 18.40
C ARG A 9 13.69 -0.28 17.85
N TRP A 10 13.57 -0.96 16.71
CA TRP A 10 12.28 -1.35 16.13
C TRP A 10 11.53 -2.31 17.05
N SER A 11 12.22 -3.28 17.64
CA SER A 11 11.63 -4.24 18.58
C SER A 11 11.11 -3.55 19.84
N GLU A 12 11.89 -2.67 20.45
CA GLU A 12 11.50 -1.88 21.62
C GLU A 12 10.29 -0.99 21.31
N TRP A 13 10.30 -0.32 20.15
CA TRP A 13 9.17 0.50 19.69
C TRP A 13 7.90 -0.33 19.50
N LEU A 14 8.01 -1.51 18.87
CA LEU A 14 6.86 -2.38 18.60
C LEU A 14 6.25 -2.94 19.89
N ILE A 15 7.07 -3.29 20.89
CA ILE A 15 6.60 -3.70 22.22
C ILE A 15 5.79 -2.57 22.86
N LYS A 16 6.33 -1.35 22.86
CA LYS A 16 5.63 -0.17 23.41
C LYS A 16 4.31 0.11 22.69
N TRP A 17 4.29 0.02 21.36
CA TRP A 17 3.08 0.19 20.56
C TRP A 17 2.00 -0.86 20.87
N ARG A 18 2.40 -2.14 21.07
CA ARG A 18 1.47 -3.22 21.47
C ARG A 18 0.86 -2.98 22.84
N LEU A 19 1.64 -2.49 23.80
CA LEU A 19 1.14 -2.14 25.14
C LEU A 19 0.12 -0.99 25.09
N LEU A 20 0.37 0.02 24.25
CA LEU A 20 -0.55 1.16 24.09
C LEU A 20 -1.85 0.78 23.37
N SER A 21 -1.77 -0.09 22.36
CA SER A 21 -2.96 -0.55 21.61
C SER A 21 -3.87 -1.49 22.43
N GLY A 22 -3.30 -2.30 23.33
CA GLY A 22 -4.06 -3.19 24.21
C GLY A 22 -4.67 -2.54 25.46
N ASN A 23 -4.25 -1.32 25.82
CA ASN A 23 -4.73 -0.58 27.01
C ASN A 23 -5.97 0.30 26.74
N THR A 24 -6.58 0.19 25.56
CA THR A 24 -7.85 0.87 25.27
C THR A 24 -8.97 0.19 26.07
N ALA A 25 -9.96 0.97 26.55
CA ALA A 25 -10.97 0.57 27.54
C ALA A 25 -11.91 -0.59 27.13
N VAL A 26 -11.64 -1.24 26.00
CA VAL A 26 -12.42 -2.34 25.47
C VAL A 26 -11.43 -3.46 25.12
N PRO A 27 -11.56 -4.66 25.69
CA PRO A 27 -10.72 -5.80 25.34
C PRO A 27 -11.05 -6.26 23.92
N HIS A 28 -10.52 -5.56 22.92
CA HIS A 28 -10.58 -6.01 21.55
C HIS A 28 -9.57 -7.16 21.44
N SER A 29 -10.04 -8.33 21.03
CA SER A 29 -9.13 -9.40 20.65
C SER A 29 -8.22 -8.87 19.53
N ARG A 30 -7.01 -9.43 19.40
CA ARG A 30 -6.04 -9.00 18.38
C ARG A 30 -6.65 -9.03 16.97
N GLU A 31 -7.56 -9.96 16.74
CA GLU A 31 -8.29 -10.16 15.49
C GLU A 31 -9.22 -8.98 15.21
N GLU A 32 -9.91 -8.45 16.22
CA GLU A 32 -10.81 -7.31 16.05
C GLU A 32 -10.04 -6.02 15.77
N LEU A 33 -8.93 -5.79 16.47
CA LEU A 33 -8.01 -4.69 16.13
C LEU A 33 -7.48 -4.83 14.71
N SER A 34 -7.11 -6.04 14.29
CA SER A 34 -6.65 -6.28 12.93
C SER A 34 -7.74 -5.98 11.89
N LYS A 35 -9.01 -6.30 12.15
CA LYS A 35 -10.12 -5.96 11.24
C LYS A 35 -10.30 -4.45 11.14
N GLN A 36 -10.32 -3.75 12.27
CA GLN A 36 -10.41 -2.29 12.30
C GLN A 36 -9.26 -1.64 11.52
N MET A 37 -8.03 -2.12 11.70
CA MET A 37 -6.87 -1.63 10.97
C MET A 37 -6.97 -1.85 9.45
N ARG A 38 -7.50 -2.98 8.98
CA ARG A 38 -7.69 -3.25 7.54
C ARG A 38 -8.73 -2.33 6.91
N LEU A 39 -9.74 -1.89 7.68
CA LEU A 39 -10.77 -0.97 7.18
C LEU A 39 -10.26 0.45 6.97
N ILE A 40 -9.17 0.85 7.63
CA ILE A 40 -8.63 2.21 7.54
C ILE A 40 -7.30 2.30 6.76
N ASN A 41 -6.56 1.19 6.67
CA ASN A 41 -5.29 1.13 5.93
C ASN A 41 -5.52 0.44 4.58
N PRO A 42 -5.50 1.17 3.46
CA PRO A 42 -5.75 0.57 2.16
C PRO A 42 -4.63 -0.42 1.80
N LYS A 43 -5.02 -1.59 1.29
CA LYS A 43 -4.08 -2.58 0.74
C LYS A 43 -3.48 -2.07 -0.57
N TYR A 44 -4.29 -1.42 -1.40
CA TYR A 44 -3.89 -0.89 -2.70
C TYR A 44 -3.92 0.65 -2.71
N SER A 45 -2.85 1.25 -3.22
CA SER A 45 -2.71 2.71 -3.35
C SER A 45 -2.37 3.08 -4.79
N PHE A 46 -3.01 4.11 -5.34
CA PHE A 46 -2.66 4.64 -6.67
C PHE A 46 -1.29 5.31 -6.64
N ARG A 47 -0.29 4.64 -7.23
CA ARG A 47 1.07 5.17 -7.37
C ARG A 47 1.37 5.39 -8.85
N GLU A 48 2.10 6.45 -9.17
CA GLU A 48 2.22 6.97 -10.55
C GLU A 48 2.79 5.91 -11.49
N TRP A 49 3.74 5.13 -10.98
CA TRP A 49 4.34 4.02 -11.71
C TRP A 49 3.38 2.87 -12.06
N PHE A 50 2.24 2.73 -11.39
CA PHE A 50 1.18 1.79 -11.80
C PHE A 50 0.28 2.38 -12.90
N VAL A 51 0.14 3.70 -12.93
CA VAL A 51 -0.86 4.38 -13.76
C VAL A 51 -0.27 4.85 -15.08
N MET A 52 1.00 5.26 -15.10
CA MET A 52 1.69 5.68 -16.33
C MET A 52 1.53 4.68 -17.48
N PRO A 53 1.72 3.36 -17.31
CA PRO A 53 1.51 2.40 -18.41
C PRO A 53 0.06 2.36 -18.91
N ALA A 54 -0.91 2.62 -18.03
CA ALA A 54 -2.32 2.65 -18.38
C ALA A 54 -2.67 3.87 -19.24
N TYR A 55 -2.11 5.04 -18.94
CA TYR A 55 -2.30 6.25 -19.75
C TYR A 55 -1.61 6.14 -21.12
N GLN A 56 -0.43 5.51 -21.19
CA GLN A 56 0.24 5.24 -22.46
C GLN A 56 -0.62 4.36 -23.37
N GLN A 57 -1.13 3.24 -22.85
CA GLN A 57 -2.04 2.36 -23.61
C GLN A 57 -3.34 3.07 -24.00
N ALA A 58 -3.90 3.90 -23.10
CA ALA A 58 -5.12 4.64 -23.37
C ALA A 58 -4.94 5.70 -24.47
N THR A 59 -3.73 6.26 -24.62
CA THR A 59 -3.39 7.18 -25.72
C THR A 59 -3.45 6.47 -27.07
N GLU A 60 -3.16 5.17 -27.10
CA GLU A 60 -3.30 4.30 -28.27
C GLU A 60 -4.73 3.74 -28.44
N GLY A 61 -5.68 4.17 -27.60
CA GLY A 61 -7.08 3.73 -27.60
C GLY A 61 -7.34 2.43 -26.84
N ASN A 62 -6.34 1.84 -26.19
CA ASN A 62 -6.51 0.64 -25.38
C ASN A 62 -6.76 0.99 -23.90
N TYR A 63 -8.02 0.87 -23.47
CA TYR A 63 -8.45 1.17 -22.10
C TYR A 63 -8.50 -0.04 -21.17
N ALA A 64 -8.01 -1.21 -21.60
CA ALA A 64 -8.10 -2.43 -20.80
C ALA A 64 -7.42 -2.28 -19.42
N LEU A 65 -6.18 -1.77 -19.41
CA LEU A 65 -5.43 -1.58 -18.17
C LEU A 65 -6.02 -0.48 -17.26
N VAL A 66 -6.63 0.56 -17.85
CA VAL A 66 -7.34 1.60 -17.08
C VAL A 66 -8.53 1.00 -16.35
N ARG A 67 -9.34 0.16 -17.03
CA ARG A 67 -10.48 -0.52 -16.41
C ARG A 67 -10.04 -1.50 -15.33
N GLU A 68 -8.99 -2.26 -15.57
CA GLU A 68 -8.42 -3.16 -14.57
C GLU A 68 -7.99 -2.39 -13.30
N LEU A 69 -7.27 -1.28 -13.45
CA LEU A 69 -6.87 -0.43 -12.34
C LEU A 69 -8.07 0.18 -11.60
N GLN A 70 -9.11 0.56 -12.33
CA GLN A 70 -10.36 1.07 -11.74
C GLN A 70 -11.01 0.01 -10.85
N ASP A 71 -11.10 -1.24 -11.31
CA ASP A 71 -11.69 -2.34 -10.54
C ASP A 71 -10.92 -2.54 -9.22
N VAL A 72 -9.59 -2.49 -9.25
CA VAL A 72 -8.76 -2.63 -8.05
C VAL A 72 -8.98 -1.47 -7.08
N ILE A 73 -8.98 -0.21 -7.57
CA ILE A 73 -9.01 0.96 -6.69
C ILE A 73 -10.40 1.34 -6.18
N THR A 74 -11.46 0.81 -6.78
CA THR A 74 -12.82 0.98 -6.24
C THR A 74 -13.01 0.23 -4.92
N GLN A 75 -12.18 -0.77 -4.62
CA GLN A 75 -12.18 -1.52 -3.36
C GLN A 75 -10.77 -1.62 -2.75
N PRO A 76 -10.14 -0.49 -2.37
CA PRO A 76 -8.72 -0.45 -2.03
C PRO A 76 -8.39 -1.10 -0.67
N TYR A 77 -9.41 -1.31 0.17
CA TYR A 77 -9.31 -1.95 1.49
C TYR A 77 -9.66 -3.45 1.46
N ALA A 78 -10.26 -3.94 0.37
CA ALA A 78 -10.71 -5.31 0.27
C ALA A 78 -9.57 -6.26 -0.07
N GLU A 79 -9.67 -7.51 0.38
CA GLU A 79 -8.87 -8.60 -0.17
C GLU A 79 -9.38 -8.91 -1.58
N GLN A 80 -8.48 -9.01 -2.55
CA GLN A 80 -8.80 -9.30 -3.95
C GLN A 80 -8.19 -10.64 -4.37
N SER A 81 -8.30 -11.02 -5.64
CA SER A 81 -7.72 -12.27 -6.12
C SER A 81 -6.21 -12.30 -5.94
N LYS A 82 -5.63 -13.51 -5.87
CA LYS A 82 -4.17 -13.69 -5.79
C LYS A 82 -3.45 -13.03 -6.95
N ASP A 83 -3.99 -13.12 -8.16
CA ASP A 83 -3.41 -12.51 -9.36
C ASP A 83 -3.32 -10.98 -9.24
N VAL A 84 -4.36 -10.35 -8.69
CA VAL A 84 -4.38 -8.90 -8.42
C VAL A 84 -3.40 -8.54 -7.32
N GLU A 85 -3.33 -9.34 -6.26
CA GLU A 85 -2.38 -9.14 -5.17
C GLU A 85 -0.92 -9.22 -5.66
N GLU A 86 -0.56 -10.25 -6.41
CA GLU A 86 0.79 -10.41 -6.97
C GLU A 86 1.18 -9.25 -7.91
N LYS A 87 0.20 -8.73 -8.66
CA LYS A 87 0.43 -7.64 -9.61
C LYS A 87 0.50 -6.26 -8.95
N TYR A 88 -0.37 -5.98 -7.98
CA TYR A 88 -0.59 -4.62 -7.45
C TYR A 88 -0.19 -4.43 -5.99
N TYR A 89 -0.10 -5.47 -5.17
CA TYR A 89 0.38 -5.39 -3.78
C TYR A 89 1.90 -5.60 -3.71
N ARG A 90 2.64 -4.76 -4.42
CA ARG A 90 4.09 -4.82 -4.51
C ARG A 90 4.74 -3.48 -4.20
N LEU A 91 5.97 -3.55 -3.66
CA LEU A 91 6.80 -2.38 -3.49
C LEU A 91 7.17 -1.80 -4.85
N LYS A 92 7.45 -0.50 -4.85
CA LYS A 92 7.95 0.18 -6.04
C LYS A 92 9.29 -0.47 -6.46
N PRO A 93 9.47 -0.84 -7.74
CA PRO A 93 10.74 -1.33 -8.24
C PRO A 93 11.85 -0.28 -8.05
N SER A 94 13.04 -0.75 -7.66
CA SER A 94 14.22 0.11 -7.39
C SER A 94 14.57 1.00 -8.56
N GLU A 95 14.39 0.50 -9.79
CA GLU A 95 14.76 1.17 -11.04
C GLU A 95 13.96 2.45 -11.28
N LEU A 96 12.79 2.56 -10.64
CA LEU A 96 11.89 3.68 -10.83
C LEU A 96 12.09 4.79 -9.77
N PHE A 97 12.93 4.59 -8.76
CA PHE A 97 13.11 5.58 -7.67
C PHE A 97 13.69 6.90 -8.15
N ASP A 98 14.60 6.87 -9.12
CA ASP A 98 15.31 8.05 -9.62
C ASP A 98 14.64 8.71 -10.83
N ILE A 99 13.48 8.18 -11.28
CA ILE A 99 12.76 8.72 -12.44
C ILE A 99 11.79 9.81 -11.99
N GLY A 100 12.11 11.06 -12.35
CA GLY A 100 11.24 12.22 -12.13
C GLY A 100 9.88 12.04 -12.81
N GLY A 101 8.80 12.38 -12.10
CA GLY A 101 7.43 12.17 -12.58
C GLY A 101 6.89 10.75 -12.39
N LEU A 102 7.69 9.78 -11.93
CA LEU A 102 7.24 8.44 -11.52
C LEU A 102 7.52 8.16 -10.04
N SER A 103 8.45 8.90 -9.43
CA SER A 103 8.81 8.85 -8.02
C SER A 103 7.84 9.58 -7.11
N GLN A 104 7.26 10.67 -7.58
CA GLN A 104 6.23 11.39 -6.86
C GLN A 104 4.96 11.47 -7.70
N TYR A 105 3.83 11.08 -7.11
CA TYR A 105 2.51 11.46 -7.62
C TYR A 105 2.28 12.91 -7.20
N SER A 106 2.52 13.88 -8.09
CA SER A 106 2.26 15.29 -7.79
C SER A 106 0.91 15.68 -8.37
N CYS A 107 -0.10 15.83 -7.52
CA CYS A 107 -1.42 16.36 -7.89
C CYS A 107 -1.48 17.89 -7.76
N SER A 108 -0.40 18.58 -8.10
CA SER A 108 -0.35 20.03 -8.21
C SER A 108 -0.59 20.40 -9.68
N SER A 109 -1.83 20.82 -9.96
CA SER A 109 -2.18 21.52 -11.20
C SER A 109 -1.59 22.92 -11.25
#